data_AF-A0A699RHK1-F1
#
_entry.id   AF-A0A699RHK1-F1
#
_cell.length_a   1.000
_cell.length_b   1.000
_cell.length_c   1.000
_cell.angle_alpha   90.00
_cell.angle_beta   90.00
_cell.angle_gamma   90.00
#
_symmetry.space_group_name_H-M   'P 1'
#
loop_
_entity.id
_entity.type
_entity.pdbx_description
1 polymer ?
#
loop_
_entity_poly.entity_id
_entity_poly.type
_entity_poly.pdbx_seq_one_letter_code
_entity_poly.pdbx_strand_id
1 'polypeptide(L)'
;MKIDPVLKYVIYQDDRNDNWRVQAVAVSPDKFKSRKALPSHWRGLTDDHLSQVAGISGCVFVHSSGFIGGNKTYEGALAMARASLSA
;
A
#
# COMPACT_ATOMS: atom_id res chain seq x y z
N MET A 1 -20.68 -9.56 -4.78
CA MET A 1 -19.71 -10.67 -4.93
C MET A 1 -19.21 -11.05 -3.53
N LYS A 2 -19.35 -12.31 -3.10
CA LYS A 2 -18.72 -12.81 -1.87
C LYS A 2 -17.34 -13.35 -2.25
N ILE A 3 -16.27 -12.76 -1.73
CA ILE A 3 -14.89 -13.23 -1.94
C ILE A 3 -14.34 -13.65 -0.58
N ASP A 4 -13.95 -14.92 -0.50
CA ASP A 4 -13.36 -15.55 0.68
C ASP A 4 -12.04 -16.22 0.28
N PRO A 5 -10.89 -15.85 0.88
CA PRO A 5 -10.72 -14.84 1.92
C PRO A 5 -10.93 -13.40 1.45
N VAL A 6 -11.32 -12.52 2.38
CA VAL A 6 -11.56 -11.11 2.10
C VAL A 6 -10.29 -10.42 1.62
N LEU A 7 -10.34 -9.85 0.41
CA LEU A 7 -9.23 -9.08 -0.16
C LEU A 7 -8.90 -7.85 0.70
N LYS A 8 -7.61 -7.65 0.99
CA LYS A 8 -7.13 -6.52 1.80
C LYS A 8 -6.38 -5.48 0.98
N TYR A 9 -5.61 -5.92 -0.02
CA TYR A 9 -4.81 -5.05 -0.87
C TYR A 9 -4.98 -5.42 -2.34
N VAL A 10 -4.85 -4.41 -3.20
CA VAL A 10 -4.73 -4.56 -4.66
C VAL A 10 -3.39 -3.96 -5.08
N ILE A 11 -2.68 -4.65 -5.96
CA ILE A 11 -1.42 -4.21 -6.53
C ILE A 11 -1.60 -4.02 -8.04
N TYR A 12 -1.17 -2.88 -8.56
CA TYR A 12 -1.29 -2.54 -9.96
C TYR A 12 -0.23 -1.51 -10.34
N GLN A 13 0.16 -1.47 -11.61
CA GLN A 13 1.05 -0.44 -12.12
C GLN A 13 0.29 0.89 -12.24
N ASP A 14 0.94 2.00 -11.91
CA ASP A 14 0.34 3.33 -12.07
C ASP A 14 0.21 3.67 -13.57
N ASP A 15 -0.94 4.18 -13.99
CA ASP A 15 -1.16 4.55 -15.39
C ASP A 15 -0.32 5.78 -15.82
N ARG A 16 0.25 6.51 -14.86
CA ARG A 16 0.99 7.77 -15.11
C ARG A 16 2.50 7.60 -15.14
N ASN A 17 3.04 6.48 -14.66
CA ASN A 17 4.48 6.23 -14.56
C ASN A 17 4.75 4.73 -14.32
N ASP A 18 6.02 4.31 -14.41
CA ASP A 18 6.39 2.90 -14.24
C ASP A 18 6.37 2.39 -12.78
N ASN A 19 5.85 3.18 -11.83
CA ASN A 19 5.76 2.73 -10.44
C ASN A 19 4.54 1.83 -10.22
N TRP A 20 4.55 1.16 -9.09
CA TRP A 20 3.54 0.23 -8.63
C TRP A 20 2.82 0.77 -7.42
N ARG A 21 1.51 0.53 -7.38
CA ARG A 21 0.61 0.90 -6.29
C ARG A 21 0.29 -0.29 -5.41
N VAL A 22 0.18 -0.02 -4.12
CA VAL A 22 -0.46 -0.91 -3.15
C VAL A 22 -1.62 -0.15 -2.53
N GLN A 23 -2.84 -0.57 -2.85
CA GLN A 23 -4.06 0.09 -2.40
C GLN A 23 -4.83 -0.81 -1.43
N ALA A 24 -5.15 -0.27 -0.25
CA ALA A 24 -5.98 -0.94 0.74
C ALA A 24 -7.45 -0.91 0.31
N VAL A 25 -8.09 -2.08 0.29
CA VAL A 25 -9.49 -2.22 -0.10
C VAL A 25 -10.39 -1.59 0.95
N ALA A 26 -11.34 -0.77 0.53
CA ALA A 26 -12.35 -0.17 1.41
C ALA A 26 -13.31 -1.22 2.01
N VAL A 27 -13.87 -0.94 3.18
CA VAL A 27 -14.89 -1.80 3.79
C VAL A 27 -16.15 -1.92 2.92
N SER A 28 -16.51 -0.84 2.21
CA SER A 28 -17.55 -0.79 1.17
C SER A 28 -17.24 0.32 0.16
N PRO A 29 -17.82 0.29 -1.05
CA PRO A 29 -17.51 1.25 -2.13
C PRO A 29 -17.72 2.72 -1.77
N ASP A 30 -18.61 3.01 -0.83
CA ASP A 30 -19.04 4.35 -0.40
C ASP A 30 -18.33 4.84 0.88
N LYS A 31 -17.31 4.13 1.36
CA LYS A 31 -16.63 4.43 2.62
C LYS A 31 -15.13 4.63 2.41
N PHE A 32 -14.57 5.64 3.08
CA PHE A 32 -13.13 5.89 3.10
C PHE A 32 -12.34 4.95 4.01
N LYS A 33 -13.03 4.16 4.86
CA LYS A 33 -12.38 3.26 5.81
C LYS A 33 -11.82 2.03 5.07
N SER A 34 -10.51 1.85 5.09
CA SER A 34 -9.85 0.64 4.59
C SER A 34 -10.08 -0.56 5.52
N ARG A 35 -10.19 -1.77 4.95
CA ARG A 35 -10.22 -3.04 5.70
C ARG A 35 -8.93 -3.25 6.50
N LYS A 36 -7.80 -2.88 5.90
CA LYS A 36 -6.49 -2.81 6.56
C LYS A 36 -5.65 -1.73 5.90
N ALA A 37 -5.60 -0.55 6.51
CA ALA A 37 -4.74 0.53 6.04
C ALA A 37 -3.26 0.12 6.16
N LEU A 38 -2.39 0.77 5.38
CA LEU A 38 -0.94 0.62 5.48
C LEU A 38 -0.46 1.06 6.89
N PRO A 39 0.69 0.52 7.38
CA PRO A 39 1.20 0.76 8.72
C PRO A 39 1.25 2.24 9.08
N SER A 40 0.82 2.59 10.30
CA SER A 40 0.74 3.98 10.76
C SER A 40 2.08 4.71 10.68
N HIS A 41 3.18 4.02 11.00
CA HIS A 41 4.53 4.57 10.96
C HIS A 41 5.06 4.83 9.53
N TRP A 42 4.39 4.35 8.48
CA TRP A 42 4.72 4.69 7.09
C TRP A 42 3.96 5.92 6.58
N ARG A 43 2.83 6.26 7.21
CA ARG A 43 1.88 7.21 6.63
C ARG A 43 2.46 8.61 6.58
N GLY A 44 2.35 9.24 5.41
CA GLY A 44 2.91 10.56 5.14
C GLY A 44 4.40 10.55 4.81
N LEU A 45 5.08 9.39 4.86
CA LEU A 45 6.47 9.28 4.46
C LEU A 45 6.59 9.08 2.94
N THR A 46 7.72 9.52 2.38
CA THR A 46 8.08 9.39 0.96
C THR A 46 9.51 8.90 0.78
N ASP A 47 9.79 8.39 -0.41
CA ASP A 47 11.12 8.11 -0.96
C ASP A 47 12.05 7.33 -0.01
N ASP A 48 13.29 7.77 0.14
CA ASP A 48 14.33 7.07 0.89
C ASP A 48 14.00 6.97 2.39
N HIS A 49 13.34 7.99 2.96
CA HIS A 49 12.93 7.94 4.36
C HIS A 49 11.88 6.85 4.59
N LEU A 50 10.87 6.74 3.72
CA LEU A 50 9.93 5.63 3.76
C LEU A 50 10.64 4.30 3.54
N SER A 51 11.58 4.23 2.59
CA SER A 51 12.31 2.99 2.30
C SER A 51 13.10 2.49 3.51
N GLN A 52 13.75 3.40 4.25
CA GLN A 52 14.47 3.10 5.48
C GLN A 52 13.52 2.62 6.59
N VAL A 53 12.43 3.34 6.82
CA VAL A 53 11.46 3.01 7.87
C VAL A 53 10.72 1.70 7.58
N ALA A 54 10.42 1.43 6.31
CA ALA A 54 9.75 0.20 5.87
C ALA A 54 10.68 -1.01 5.80
N GLY A 55 12.00 -0.79 5.72
CA GLY A 55 12.96 -1.83 5.38
C GLY A 55 12.75 -2.40 3.97
N ILE A 56 12.16 -1.61 3.07
CA ILE A 56 11.80 -2.01 1.70
C ILE A 56 12.36 -0.94 0.76
N SER A 57 13.26 -1.33 -0.13
CA SER A 57 13.86 -0.40 -1.09
C SER A 57 12.84 0.10 -2.12
N GLY A 58 13.06 1.31 -2.61
CA GLY A 58 12.32 1.86 -3.75
C GLY A 58 10.89 2.30 -3.42
N CYS A 59 10.56 2.48 -2.14
CA CYS A 59 9.29 3.06 -1.77
C CYS A 59 9.18 4.50 -2.31
N VAL A 60 7.98 4.87 -2.76
CA VAL A 60 7.70 6.20 -3.33
C VAL A 60 6.93 7.04 -2.32
N PHE A 61 5.81 6.54 -1.79
CA PHE A 61 5.07 7.21 -0.72
C PHE A 61 4.07 6.28 -0.03
N VAL A 62 3.53 6.74 1.11
CA VAL A 62 2.26 6.27 1.69
C VAL A 62 1.38 7.46 2.04
N HIS A 63 0.12 7.46 1.60
CA HIS A 63 -0.82 8.54 1.94
C HIS A 63 -1.01 8.65 3.46
N SER A 64 -1.31 9.85 3.97
CA SER A 64 -1.46 10.12 5.41
C SER A 64 -2.52 9.26 6.10
N SER A 65 -3.60 8.90 5.40
CA SER A 65 -4.61 7.95 5.93
C SER A 65 -4.24 6.47 5.74
N GLY A 66 -3.20 6.16 4.98
CA GLY A 66 -2.71 4.80 4.73
C GLY A 66 -3.53 3.99 3.73
N PHE A 67 -4.45 4.61 2.98
CA PHE A 67 -5.29 3.88 2.01
C PHE A 67 -4.53 3.45 0.74
N ILE A 68 -3.43 4.13 0.41
CA ILE A 68 -2.61 3.85 -0.77
C ILE A 68 -1.14 4.18 -0.49
N GLY A 69 -0.26 3.41 -1.09
CA GLY A 69 1.16 3.69 -1.19
C GLY A 69 1.72 3.25 -2.54
N GLY A 70 3.02 3.42 -2.74
CA GLY A 70 3.67 2.96 -3.96
C GLY A 70 5.14 2.62 -3.80
N ASN A 71 5.63 1.85 -4.77
CA ASN A 71 7.01 1.43 -4.89
C ASN A 71 7.42 1.46 -6.37
N LYS A 72 8.71 1.64 -6.66
CA LYS A 72 9.25 1.62 -8.03
C LYS A 72 9.10 0.26 -8.71
N THR A 73 9.00 -0.85 -7.96
CA THR A 73 8.88 -2.20 -8.51
C THR A 73 7.65 -2.93 -8.00
N TYR A 74 7.20 -3.92 -8.78
CA TYR A 74 6.13 -4.82 -8.38
C TYR A 74 6.49 -5.56 -7.09
N GLU A 75 7.71 -6.08 -7.02
CA GLU A 75 8.22 -6.86 -5.90
C GLU A 75 8.25 -6.01 -4.61
N GLY A 76 8.62 -4.73 -4.74
CA GLY A 76 8.60 -3.79 -3.62
C GLY A 76 7.18 -3.47 -3.16
N ALA A 77 6.23 -3.25 -4.08
CA ALA A 77 4.82 -3.04 -3.73
C ALA A 77 4.22 -4.30 -3.08
N LEU A 78 4.59 -5.48 -3.56
CA LEU A 78 4.20 -6.76 -2.96
C LEU A 78 4.81 -6.95 -1.56
N ALA A 79 6.07 -6.58 -1.36
CA ALA A 79 6.70 -6.59 -0.04
C ALA A 79 5.98 -5.63 0.92
N MET A 80 5.60 -4.43 0.46
CA MET A 80 4.83 -3.48 1.26
C MET A 80 3.48 -4.07 1.68
N ALA A 81 2.75 -4.72 0.76
CA ALA A 81 1.49 -5.39 1.08
C ALA A 81 1.67 -6.51 2.11
N ARG A 82 2.72 -7.34 1.95
CA ARG A 82 3.02 -8.46 2.86
C ARG A 82 3.39 -7.99 4.26
N ALA A 83 4.29 -7.01 4.37
CA ALA A 83 4.65 -6.42 5.65
C ALA A 83 3.43 -5.78 6.32
N SER A 84 2.59 -5.11 5.53
CA SER A 84 1.34 -4.54 6.03
C SER A 84 0.42 -5.61 6.59
N LEU A 85 0.28 -6.79 5.97
CA LEU A 85 -0.55 -7.89 6.47
C LEU A 85 -0.20 -8.33 7.90
N SER A 86 1.08 -8.27 8.26
CA SER A 86 1.63 -8.71 9.55
C SER A 86 1.78 -7.59 10.60
N ALA A 87 1.53 -6.34 10.22
CA ALA A 87 1.62 -5.17 11.09
C ALA A 87 0.34 -4.92 11.91
#